data_AF-A0A2L0BC83-F1
#
_entry.id   AF-A0A2L0BC83-F1
#
_cell.length_a   1.000
_cell.length_b   1.000
_cell.length_c   1.000
_cell.angle_alpha   90.00
_cell.angle_beta   90.00
_cell.angle_gamma   90.00
#
_symmetry.space_group_name_H-M   'P 1'
#
loop_
_entity.id
_entity.type
_entity.pdbx_description
1 polymer ?
#
loop_
_entity_poly.entity_id
_entity_poly.type
_entity_poly.pdbx_seq_one_letter_code
_entity_poly.pdbx_strand_id
1 'polypeptide(L)'
;SVGIHGEDIDSAIETYNLMSEKYFTHASPTLFAAATPKSQLSSCFLLMMPDDSMEGITECLTKCALISKAAGGIGVNVHNIRAKNTYIEGTNGRSNGLVPMLRVFNTLAQYVDQGGNKRPGAFAIYLEPWHADVFEFLLAKRNIGKEELRARELFYALWIPDLFMERVSADKHWSLMCPRKSPGLSDCYGDEFNKLYEQYEAEGKYVSQIPARTLWEAITSLQVETGMPYMLYKDACNRKSNQQNLGVIKSSNLCTEIVEYTAPDEIAVCNLASIALNRFVKPDLTFDFDKLKEVAKTVATNLNKIIDINYYPLPEAKKSNTRHRPIGIGVQGLADTFMLMRMPFDGLQAKNLNIQIFETIYYGALEASCEIAAKDGPYETYEGSPVSQGILQYDMWNVTPTNLWDWAALKEKIAKHGVRNSLLLAPMPTASTAQILGNNESTEPYTSNIYTRRVLSGEFLVVNHHLLKDLTKRGLWNSVMKNQIIANYGSIQNIPNIPDDLKQL
;
A
#
# COMPACT_ATOMS: atom_id res chain seq x y z
N SER A 1 6.82 27.80 15.55
CA SER A 1 5.86 27.04 14.74
C SER A 1 6.10 25.55 14.97
N VAL A 2 5.10 24.82 15.48
CA VAL A 2 5.17 23.36 15.73
C VAL A 2 4.87 22.63 14.42
N GLY A 3 5.56 21.52 14.12
CA GLY A 3 5.65 20.90 12.78
C GLY A 3 4.36 20.85 11.96
N ILE A 4 3.31 20.19 12.45
CA ILE A 4 2.04 19.99 11.70
C ILE A 4 1.07 21.17 11.85
N HIS A 5 0.95 21.71 13.07
CA HIS A 5 -0.12 22.63 13.44
C HIS A 5 0.29 24.10 13.40
N GLY A 6 1.57 24.39 13.23
CA GLY A 6 2.09 25.74 13.14
C GLY A 6 1.86 26.56 14.41
N GLU A 7 0.93 27.52 14.32
CA GLU A 7 0.51 28.42 15.40
C GLU A 7 -0.79 27.97 16.09
N ASP A 8 -1.47 26.96 15.58
CA ASP A 8 -2.67 26.34 16.17
C ASP A 8 -2.26 25.45 17.35
N ILE A 9 -2.04 26.08 18.51
CA ILE A 9 -1.52 25.43 19.71
C ILE A 9 -2.51 24.41 20.29
N ASP A 10 -3.82 24.69 20.21
CA ASP A 10 -4.84 23.79 20.73
C ASP A 10 -4.82 22.45 19.99
N SER A 11 -4.80 22.48 18.65
CA SER A 11 -4.65 21.25 17.86
C SER A 11 -3.28 20.59 18.06
N ALA A 12 -2.23 21.37 18.30
CA ALA A 12 -0.90 20.82 18.59
C ALA A 12 -0.89 20.03 19.90
N ILE A 13 -1.55 20.53 20.95
CA ILE A 13 -1.69 19.87 22.24
C ILE A 13 -2.56 18.61 22.11
N GLU A 14 -3.67 18.69 21.37
CA GLU A 14 -4.53 17.53 21.09
C GLU A 14 -3.73 16.40 20.44
N THR A 15 -3.02 16.70 19.34
CA THR A 15 -2.17 15.74 18.64
C THR A 15 -1.05 15.19 19.54
N TYR A 16 -0.41 16.06 20.33
CA TYR A 16 0.63 15.63 21.27
C TYR A 16 0.09 14.64 22.31
N ASN A 17 -1.05 14.92 22.93
CA ASN A 17 -1.66 14.05 23.93
C ASN A 17 -2.00 12.68 23.31
N LEU A 18 -2.68 12.67 22.16
CA LEU A 18 -3.04 11.41 21.49
C LEU A 18 -1.81 10.59 21.07
N MET A 19 -0.76 11.25 20.54
CA MET A 19 0.47 10.56 20.15
C MET A 19 1.29 10.07 21.34
N SER A 20 1.41 10.87 22.41
CA SER A 20 2.17 10.50 23.62
C SER A 20 1.50 9.39 24.42
N GLU A 21 0.16 9.35 24.43
CA GLU A 21 -0.65 8.25 24.97
C GLU A 21 -0.78 7.04 24.01
N LYS A 22 -0.08 7.12 22.87
CA LYS A 22 0.10 6.08 21.86
C LYS A 22 -1.17 5.69 21.10
N TYR A 23 -2.21 6.52 21.04
CA TYR A 23 -3.43 6.23 20.29
C TYR A 23 -3.19 6.08 18.78
N PHE A 24 -2.26 6.85 18.24
CA PHE A 24 -1.83 6.74 16.86
C PHE A 24 -0.38 7.24 16.72
N THR A 25 0.21 7.03 15.55
CA THR A 25 1.49 7.64 15.19
C THR A 25 1.53 7.99 13.71
N HIS A 26 2.19 9.10 13.39
CA HIS A 26 2.49 9.48 12.01
C HIS A 26 3.57 8.58 11.42
N ALA A 27 3.65 8.52 10.09
CA ALA A 27 4.68 7.74 9.42
C ALA A 27 6.10 8.24 9.72
N SER A 28 7.10 7.36 9.55
CA SER A 28 8.50 7.68 9.87
C SER A 28 9.01 8.99 9.25
N PRO A 29 8.73 9.33 7.97
CA PRO A 29 9.19 10.59 7.39
C PRO A 29 8.64 11.82 8.12
N THR A 30 7.35 11.79 8.50
CA THR A 30 6.77 12.86 9.32
C THR A 30 7.46 12.97 10.68
N LEU A 31 7.71 11.84 11.35
CA LEU A 31 8.41 11.83 12.65
C LEU A 31 9.86 12.35 12.53
N PHE A 32 10.53 12.10 11.41
CA PHE A 32 11.91 12.54 11.19
C PHE A 32 12.04 14.00 10.78
N ALA A 33 11.08 14.51 10.01
CA ALA A 33 11.26 15.76 9.27
C ALA A 33 10.30 16.88 9.67
N ALA A 34 9.25 16.62 10.46
CA ALA A 34 8.38 17.69 10.94
C ALA A 34 9.17 18.76 11.70
N ALA A 35 8.91 20.04 11.39
CA ALA A 35 9.65 21.20 11.91
C ALA A 35 11.16 21.25 11.57
N THR A 36 11.59 20.56 10.50
CA THR A 36 12.95 20.68 9.96
C THR A 36 13.01 21.62 8.75
N PRO A 37 14.20 22.13 8.35
CA PRO A 37 14.33 23.09 7.25
C PRO A 37 13.75 22.60 5.90
N LYS A 38 13.74 21.28 5.67
CA LYS A 38 13.11 20.65 4.51
C LYS A 38 12.20 19.53 5.00
N SER A 39 11.00 19.93 5.41
CA SER A 39 9.98 19.05 5.96
C SER A 39 9.32 18.18 4.88
N GLN A 40 10.04 17.17 4.37
CA GLN A 40 9.43 16.11 3.56
C GLN A 40 8.78 15.12 4.54
N LEU A 41 7.45 15.06 4.54
CA LEU A 41 6.63 14.34 5.52
C LEU A 41 5.93 13.11 4.90
N SER A 42 5.76 13.09 3.59
CA SER A 42 5.07 12.03 2.85
C SER A 42 5.96 10.80 2.60
N SER A 43 5.39 9.60 2.57
CA SER A 43 6.18 8.37 2.64
C SER A 43 6.55 7.74 1.31
N CYS A 44 5.62 7.74 0.35
CA CYS A 44 5.79 7.05 -0.92
C CYS A 44 5.26 7.90 -2.06
N PHE A 45 5.71 7.57 -3.26
CA PHE A 45 5.37 8.24 -4.50
C PHE A 45 5.02 7.21 -5.57
N LEU A 46 4.06 7.55 -6.43
CA LEU A 46 3.67 6.74 -7.58
C LEU A 46 3.93 7.55 -8.85
N LEU A 47 4.58 6.93 -9.82
CA LEU A 47 4.88 7.56 -11.11
C LEU A 47 4.50 6.61 -12.24
N MET A 48 4.21 7.21 -13.39
CA MET A 48 4.20 6.49 -14.66
C MET A 48 5.42 6.86 -15.48
N MET A 49 5.88 5.91 -16.29
CA MET A 49 6.85 6.21 -17.33
C MET A 49 6.25 7.25 -18.30
N PRO A 50 6.84 8.46 -18.44
CA PRO A 50 6.22 9.57 -19.19
C PRO A 50 5.99 9.24 -20.66
N ASP A 51 6.96 8.58 -21.30
CA ASP A 51 6.93 8.26 -22.73
C ASP A 51 7.83 7.04 -23.05
N ASP A 52 7.54 6.37 -24.17
CA ASP A 52 8.36 5.28 -24.74
C ASP A 52 9.51 5.84 -25.60
N SER A 53 10.37 6.63 -24.95
CA SER A 53 11.52 7.31 -25.55
C SER A 53 12.69 7.38 -24.57
N MET A 54 13.90 7.67 -25.08
CA MET A 54 15.07 7.83 -24.19
C MET A 54 14.93 9.06 -23.28
N GLU A 55 14.29 10.11 -23.79
CA GLU A 55 13.93 11.32 -23.06
C GLU A 55 12.99 10.99 -21.91
N GLY A 56 11.87 10.29 -22.19
CA GLY A 56 10.91 9.87 -21.18
C GLY A 56 11.52 8.95 -20.12
N ILE A 57 12.35 7.99 -20.53
CA ILE A 57 13.06 7.09 -19.60
C ILE A 57 14.03 7.86 -18.71
N THR A 58 14.80 8.79 -19.27
CA THR A 58 15.78 9.59 -18.52
C THR A 58 15.10 10.58 -17.58
N GLU A 59 13.97 11.14 -17.99
CA GLU A 59 13.12 11.97 -17.13
C GLU A 59 12.60 11.16 -15.94
N CYS A 60 12.06 9.96 -16.19
CA CYS A 60 11.59 9.08 -15.13
C CYS A 60 12.71 8.70 -14.15
N LEU A 61 13.90 8.37 -14.64
CA LEU A 61 15.09 8.10 -13.81
C LEU A 61 15.45 9.32 -12.94
N THR A 62 15.45 10.51 -13.52
CA THR A 62 15.75 11.76 -12.81
C THR A 62 14.73 12.02 -11.69
N LYS A 63 13.43 11.84 -12.00
CA LYS A 63 12.35 11.95 -11.01
C LYS A 63 12.54 10.94 -9.87
N CYS A 64 12.85 9.69 -10.19
CA CYS A 64 13.12 8.65 -9.18
C CYS A 64 14.34 8.99 -8.31
N ALA A 65 15.42 9.51 -8.89
CA ALA A 65 16.62 9.91 -8.15
C ALA A 65 16.32 11.01 -7.13
N LEU A 66 15.55 12.04 -7.54
CA LEU A 66 15.20 13.17 -6.67
C LEU A 66 14.27 12.75 -5.54
N ILE A 67 13.32 11.85 -5.81
CA ILE A 67 12.43 11.28 -4.79
C ILE A 67 13.20 10.39 -3.81
N SER A 68 14.05 9.49 -4.31
CA SER A 68 14.85 8.58 -3.47
C SER A 68 15.78 9.38 -2.55
N LYS A 69 16.44 10.42 -3.07
CA LYS A 69 17.26 11.36 -2.27
C LYS A 69 16.46 11.99 -1.12
N ALA A 70 15.18 12.25 -1.33
CA ALA A 70 14.27 12.78 -0.32
C ALA A 70 13.65 11.70 0.58
N ALA A 71 14.20 10.49 0.58
CA ALA A 71 13.79 9.33 1.37
C ALA A 71 12.39 8.77 1.06
N GLY A 72 11.87 9.00 -0.14
CA GLY A 72 10.60 8.43 -0.60
C GLY A 72 10.74 7.04 -1.21
N GLY A 73 9.84 6.12 -0.85
CA GLY A 73 9.63 4.86 -1.58
C GLY A 73 8.89 5.11 -2.90
N ILE A 74 9.12 4.28 -3.93
CA ILE A 74 8.61 4.55 -5.28
C ILE A 74 7.86 3.34 -5.85
N GLY A 75 6.67 3.57 -6.42
CA GLY A 75 6.03 2.68 -7.39
C GLY A 75 6.11 3.28 -8.79
N VAL A 76 6.59 2.52 -9.78
CA VAL A 76 6.68 2.97 -11.18
C VAL A 76 6.02 1.94 -12.09
N ASN A 77 5.06 2.35 -12.91
CA ASN A 77 4.60 1.51 -14.02
C ASN A 77 5.43 1.70 -15.29
N VAL A 78 5.69 0.60 -15.99
CA VAL A 78 6.49 0.57 -17.23
C VAL A 78 5.74 -0.10 -18.40
N HIS A 79 4.41 -0.14 -18.32
CA HIS A 79 3.52 -0.84 -19.27
C HIS A 79 3.65 -0.35 -20.71
N ASN A 80 3.98 0.94 -20.89
CA ASN A 80 4.05 1.62 -22.18
C ASN A 80 5.40 1.46 -22.88
N ILE A 81 6.44 0.94 -22.22
CA ILE A 81 7.76 0.76 -22.84
C ILE A 81 7.72 -0.40 -23.83
N ARG A 82 8.24 -0.19 -25.03
CA ARG A 82 8.25 -1.21 -26.08
C ARG A 82 9.04 -2.47 -25.68
N ALA A 83 8.47 -3.62 -26.03
CA ALA A 83 9.09 -4.92 -25.80
C ALA A 83 10.37 -5.13 -26.62
N LYS A 84 11.17 -6.12 -26.21
CA LYS A 84 12.39 -6.54 -26.89
C LYS A 84 12.15 -6.84 -28.38
N ASN A 85 13.15 -6.56 -29.21
CA ASN A 85 13.14 -6.71 -30.67
C ASN A 85 12.14 -5.82 -31.43
N THR A 86 11.41 -4.92 -30.76
CA THR A 86 10.56 -3.93 -31.43
C THR A 86 11.39 -2.92 -32.22
N TYR A 87 10.98 -2.61 -33.45
CA TYR A 87 11.70 -1.68 -34.33
C TYR A 87 11.73 -0.25 -33.77
N ILE A 88 12.86 0.44 -33.96
CA ILE A 88 13.07 1.84 -33.57
C ILE A 88 13.32 2.66 -34.83
N GLU A 89 12.31 3.44 -35.23
CA GLU A 89 12.34 4.20 -36.48
C GLU A 89 13.49 5.22 -36.55
N GLY A 90 13.69 6.00 -35.49
CA GLY A 90 14.69 7.08 -35.48
C GLY A 90 16.16 6.61 -35.54
N THR A 91 16.46 5.38 -35.13
CA THR A 91 17.85 4.84 -35.13
C THR A 91 18.03 3.65 -36.06
N ASN A 92 16.99 3.25 -36.78
CA ASN A 92 16.95 2.02 -37.60
C ASN A 92 17.41 0.77 -36.82
N GLY A 93 17.17 0.76 -35.51
CA GLY A 93 17.60 -0.28 -34.57
C GLY A 93 16.44 -1.13 -34.06
N ARG A 94 16.74 -2.00 -33.09
CA ARG A 94 15.74 -2.78 -32.34
C ARG A 94 15.88 -2.54 -30.84
N SER A 95 14.75 -2.51 -30.14
CA SER A 95 14.71 -2.39 -28.68
C SER A 95 15.36 -3.58 -27.99
N ASN A 96 16.11 -3.31 -26.93
CA ASN A 96 16.64 -4.36 -26.05
C ASN A 96 15.62 -4.82 -25.00
N GLY A 97 14.44 -4.21 -24.94
CA GLY A 97 13.34 -4.54 -24.04
C GLY A 97 13.50 -3.96 -22.63
N LEU A 98 12.68 -4.44 -21.70
CA LEU A 98 12.59 -3.90 -20.33
C LEU A 98 13.85 -4.15 -19.50
N VAL A 99 14.43 -5.35 -19.55
CA VAL A 99 15.48 -5.74 -18.57
C VAL A 99 16.70 -4.81 -18.57
N PRO A 100 17.29 -4.42 -19.72
CA PRO A 100 18.40 -3.47 -19.72
C PRO A 100 18.04 -2.10 -19.16
N MET A 101 16.82 -1.60 -19.42
CA MET A 101 16.32 -0.36 -18.79
C MET A 101 16.22 -0.52 -17.28
N LEU A 102 15.62 -1.60 -16.80
CA LEU A 102 15.46 -1.87 -15.37
C LEU A 102 16.80 -2.02 -14.64
N ARG A 103 17.87 -2.46 -15.31
CA ARG A 103 19.21 -2.46 -14.72
C ARG A 103 19.72 -1.07 -14.39
N VAL A 104 19.37 -0.06 -15.19
CA VAL A 104 19.72 1.34 -14.89
C VAL A 104 18.97 1.81 -13.64
N PHE A 105 17.67 1.50 -13.53
CA PHE A 105 16.89 1.77 -12.33
C PHE A 105 17.44 1.03 -11.10
N ASN A 106 17.89 -0.22 -11.27
CA ASN A 106 18.49 -1.00 -10.20
C ASN A 106 19.77 -0.35 -9.66
N THR A 107 20.69 0.04 -10.54
CA THR A 107 21.91 0.74 -10.15
C THR A 107 21.59 2.09 -9.50
N LEU A 108 20.59 2.80 -9.98
CA LEU A 108 20.14 4.05 -9.37
C LEU A 108 19.62 3.83 -7.94
N ALA A 109 18.83 2.78 -7.71
CA ALA A 109 18.30 2.44 -6.39
C ALA A 109 19.42 2.14 -5.37
N GLN A 110 20.51 1.52 -5.82
CA GLN A 110 21.70 1.29 -5.00
C GLN A 110 22.50 2.58 -4.75
N TYR A 111 22.63 3.43 -5.76
CA TYR A 111 23.44 4.64 -5.69
C TYR A 111 22.79 5.73 -4.83
N VAL A 112 21.49 5.98 -5.04
CA VAL A 112 20.74 7.00 -4.31
C VAL A 112 19.99 6.34 -3.16
N ASP A 113 20.75 6.07 -2.10
CA ASP A 113 20.16 5.67 -0.84
C ASP A 113 19.20 6.75 -0.29
N GLN A 114 18.20 6.31 0.45
CA GLN A 114 17.20 7.16 1.06
C GLN A 114 17.81 7.90 2.25
N GLY A 115 18.22 9.16 2.00
CA GLY A 115 18.60 10.11 3.03
C GLY A 115 20.02 9.94 3.61
N GLY A 116 20.99 9.46 2.83
CA GLY A 116 22.41 9.38 3.21
C GLY A 116 22.72 8.17 4.10
N ASN A 117 22.48 6.98 3.59
CA ASN A 117 22.61 5.65 4.21
C ASN A 117 21.59 5.35 5.33
N LYS A 118 20.49 6.11 5.46
CA LYS A 118 19.46 5.78 6.43
C LYS A 118 18.63 4.55 6.01
N ARG A 119 18.34 4.40 4.70
CA ARG A 119 17.68 3.22 4.09
C ARG A 119 18.14 3.05 2.64
N PRO A 120 18.21 1.83 2.08
CA PRO A 120 18.44 1.63 0.64
C PRO A 120 17.30 2.26 -0.20
N GLY A 121 17.60 2.70 -1.43
CA GLY A 121 16.56 3.09 -2.40
C GLY A 121 15.65 1.90 -2.72
N ALA A 122 14.33 2.11 -2.71
CA ALA A 122 13.36 1.04 -2.89
C ALA A 122 12.30 1.42 -3.93
N PHE A 123 12.39 0.77 -5.10
CA PHE A 123 11.49 1.00 -6.24
C PHE A 123 10.73 -0.29 -6.56
N ALA A 124 9.41 -0.24 -6.55
CA ALA A 124 8.54 -1.29 -7.08
C ALA A 124 8.19 -0.98 -8.53
N ILE A 125 8.50 -1.91 -9.42
CA ILE A 125 8.18 -1.83 -10.83
C ILE A 125 6.89 -2.61 -11.10
N TYR A 126 5.92 -1.95 -11.72
CA TYR A 126 4.63 -2.51 -12.08
C TYR A 126 4.58 -2.83 -13.57
N LEU A 127 4.14 -4.04 -13.90
CA LEU A 127 3.95 -4.50 -15.27
C LEU A 127 2.61 -5.24 -15.42
N GLU A 128 1.87 -4.98 -16.49
CA GLU A 128 0.70 -5.79 -16.84
C GLU A 128 1.11 -7.13 -17.50
N PRO A 129 0.45 -8.26 -17.19
CA PRO A 129 0.91 -9.59 -17.59
C PRO A 129 0.77 -9.88 -19.10
N TRP A 130 0.13 -9.00 -19.87
CA TRP A 130 0.10 -9.12 -21.34
C TRP A 130 1.41 -8.65 -21.98
N HIS A 131 2.28 -7.94 -21.27
CA HIS A 131 3.48 -7.37 -21.85
C HIS A 131 4.44 -8.47 -22.35
N ALA A 132 5.00 -8.32 -23.55
CA ALA A 132 5.77 -9.40 -24.17
C ALA A 132 7.09 -9.75 -23.46
N ASP A 133 7.65 -8.83 -22.68
CA ASP A 133 8.83 -9.08 -21.84
C ASP A 133 8.48 -9.58 -20.41
N VAL A 134 7.24 -10.01 -20.14
CA VAL A 134 6.79 -10.38 -18.78
C VAL A 134 7.62 -11.51 -18.17
N PHE A 135 8.05 -12.51 -18.94
CA PHE A 135 8.88 -13.59 -18.42
C PHE A 135 10.25 -13.08 -17.99
N GLU A 136 10.95 -12.30 -18.83
CA GLU A 136 12.24 -11.75 -18.44
C GLU A 136 12.13 -10.73 -17.30
N PHE A 137 11.04 -9.97 -17.23
CA PHE A 137 10.71 -9.10 -16.11
C PHE A 137 10.64 -9.86 -14.79
N LEU A 138 9.87 -10.96 -14.75
CA LEU A 138 9.76 -11.82 -13.56
C LEU A 138 11.12 -12.41 -13.17
N LEU A 139 11.88 -12.93 -14.14
CA LEU A 139 13.16 -13.58 -13.89
C LEU A 139 14.26 -12.61 -13.40
N ALA A 140 14.08 -11.29 -13.52
CA ALA A 140 15.09 -10.30 -13.16
C ALA A 140 15.41 -10.24 -11.65
N LYS A 141 14.48 -10.68 -10.78
CA LYS A 141 14.69 -10.74 -9.32
C LYS A 141 15.47 -11.97 -8.84
N ARG A 142 15.55 -13.03 -9.66
CA ARG A 142 16.11 -14.34 -9.24
C ARG A 142 17.58 -14.25 -8.85
N ASN A 143 17.97 -15.04 -7.86
CA ASN A 143 19.37 -15.09 -7.43
C ASN A 143 20.26 -15.75 -8.47
N ILE A 144 19.77 -16.82 -9.11
CA ILE A 144 20.50 -17.58 -10.12
C ILE A 144 20.39 -16.98 -11.52
N GLY A 145 21.37 -17.28 -12.38
CA GLY A 145 21.40 -16.92 -13.81
C GLY A 145 22.36 -15.77 -14.14
N LYS A 146 22.34 -15.33 -15.40
CA LYS A 146 23.29 -14.35 -15.93
C LYS A 146 23.05 -12.95 -15.35
N GLU A 147 24.10 -12.31 -14.84
CA GLU A 147 24.03 -11.02 -14.13
C GLU A 147 23.49 -9.89 -15.01
N GLU A 148 23.80 -9.91 -16.30
CA GLU A 148 23.31 -8.93 -17.27
C GLU A 148 21.79 -8.98 -17.49
N LEU A 149 21.11 -10.01 -16.97
CA LEU A 149 19.66 -10.19 -17.01
C LEU A 149 19.02 -10.04 -15.61
N ARG A 150 19.69 -9.39 -14.66
CA ARG A 150 19.24 -9.28 -13.26
C ARG A 150 19.18 -7.83 -12.79
N ALA A 151 18.20 -7.57 -11.94
CA ALA A 151 17.96 -6.28 -11.28
C ALA A 151 17.36 -6.54 -9.87
N ARG A 152 18.16 -7.16 -9.01
CA ARG A 152 17.70 -7.75 -7.74
C ARG A 152 17.33 -6.75 -6.65
N GLU A 153 17.70 -5.49 -6.79
CA GLU A 153 17.43 -4.45 -5.79
C GLU A 153 16.04 -3.83 -5.98
N LEU A 154 15.47 -4.01 -7.17
CA LEU A 154 14.11 -3.59 -7.47
C LEU A 154 13.11 -4.58 -6.85
N PHE A 155 11.92 -4.05 -6.56
CA PHE A 155 10.73 -4.84 -6.23
C PHE A 155 9.89 -4.98 -7.50
N TYR A 156 9.16 -6.08 -7.60
CA TYR A 156 8.43 -6.44 -8.82
C TYR A 156 6.97 -6.67 -8.48
N ALA A 157 6.07 -6.10 -9.27
CA ALA A 157 4.64 -6.18 -9.07
C ALA A 157 3.92 -6.41 -10.41
N LEU A 158 2.87 -7.23 -10.38
CA LEU A 158 1.97 -7.41 -11.51
C LEU A 158 0.70 -6.60 -11.31
N TRP A 159 0.29 -5.89 -12.37
CA TRP A 159 -0.96 -5.14 -12.47
C TRP A 159 -1.92 -5.94 -13.36
N ILE A 160 -2.73 -6.80 -12.74
CA ILE A 160 -3.37 -7.95 -13.36
C ILE A 160 -4.81 -7.61 -13.78
N PRO A 161 -5.16 -7.66 -15.08
CA PRO A 161 -6.54 -7.61 -15.52
C PRO A 161 -7.28 -8.91 -15.18
N ASP A 162 -8.57 -8.83 -14.89
CA ASP A 162 -9.44 -9.95 -14.55
C ASP A 162 -9.41 -11.02 -15.66
N LEU A 163 -9.35 -10.60 -16.93
CA LEU A 163 -9.24 -11.49 -18.10
C LEU A 163 -8.07 -12.46 -18.02
N PHE A 164 -6.92 -12.05 -17.49
CA PHE A 164 -5.79 -12.97 -17.33
C PHE A 164 -6.16 -14.11 -16.39
N MET A 165 -6.78 -13.81 -15.25
CA MET A 165 -7.22 -14.80 -14.27
C MET A 165 -8.31 -15.70 -14.82
N GLU A 166 -9.26 -15.14 -15.58
CA GLU A 166 -10.29 -15.91 -16.29
C GLU A 166 -9.68 -16.90 -17.28
N ARG A 167 -8.67 -16.48 -18.06
CA ARG A 167 -7.98 -17.36 -19.02
C ARG A 167 -7.11 -18.41 -18.36
N VAL A 168 -6.47 -18.11 -17.22
CA VAL A 168 -5.76 -19.12 -16.40
C VAL A 168 -6.74 -20.19 -15.92
N SER A 169 -7.88 -19.76 -15.35
CA SER A 169 -8.91 -20.67 -14.85
C SER A 169 -9.48 -21.57 -15.94
N ALA A 170 -9.83 -20.97 -17.09
CA ALA A 170 -10.43 -21.66 -18.23
C ALA A 170 -9.44 -22.38 -19.16
N ASP A 171 -8.14 -22.41 -18.81
CA ASP A 171 -7.06 -23.02 -19.61
C ASP A 171 -7.02 -22.52 -21.07
N LYS A 172 -7.17 -21.20 -21.25
CA LYS A 172 -7.16 -20.54 -22.56
C LYS A 172 -5.78 -20.00 -22.92
N HIS A 173 -5.62 -19.62 -24.19
CA HIS A 173 -4.43 -18.90 -24.66
C HIS A 173 -4.38 -17.47 -24.12
N TRP A 174 -3.15 -17.01 -23.85
CA TRP A 174 -2.81 -15.65 -23.48
C TRP A 174 -1.84 -15.08 -24.52
N SER A 175 -2.19 -13.94 -25.08
CA SER A 175 -1.37 -13.21 -26.03
C SER A 175 -0.43 -12.24 -25.35
N LEU A 176 0.86 -12.40 -25.64
CA LEU A 176 1.92 -11.50 -25.24
C LEU A 176 2.07 -10.41 -26.29
N MET A 177 1.90 -9.14 -25.89
CA MET A 177 1.81 -7.98 -26.77
C MET A 177 2.90 -6.94 -26.46
N CYS A 178 3.26 -6.16 -27.47
CA CYS A 178 4.11 -5.00 -27.32
C CYS A 178 3.22 -3.74 -27.35
N PRO A 179 3.36 -2.78 -26.42
CA PRO A 179 2.51 -1.59 -26.39
C PRO A 179 2.60 -0.75 -27.68
N ARG A 180 3.73 -0.82 -28.41
CA ARG A 180 3.86 -0.19 -29.73
C ARG A 180 2.99 -0.83 -30.83
N LYS A 181 2.70 -2.13 -30.74
CA LYS A 181 1.82 -2.86 -31.68
C LYS A 181 0.35 -2.82 -31.25
N SER A 182 0.13 -2.84 -29.93
CA SER A 182 -1.16 -2.89 -29.26
C SER A 182 -1.31 -1.73 -28.27
N PRO A 183 -1.41 -0.48 -28.75
CA PRO A 183 -1.48 0.69 -27.88
C PRO A 183 -2.80 0.75 -27.09
N GLY A 184 -2.80 1.48 -25.98
CA GLY A 184 -4.00 1.77 -25.19
C GLY A 184 -4.43 0.70 -24.19
N LEU A 185 -3.79 -0.49 -24.17
CA LEU A 185 -4.14 -1.55 -23.21
C LEU A 185 -3.98 -1.12 -21.74
N SER A 186 -2.98 -0.30 -21.43
CA SER A 186 -2.79 0.27 -20.09
C SER A 186 -3.69 1.48 -19.78
N ASP A 187 -4.43 1.97 -20.77
CA ASP A 187 -5.28 3.17 -20.68
C ASP A 187 -6.77 2.83 -20.64
N CYS A 188 -7.11 1.54 -20.49
CA CYS A 188 -8.46 1.02 -20.28
C CYS A 188 -8.43 -0.11 -19.25
N TYR A 189 -9.59 -0.51 -18.71
CA TYR A 189 -9.73 -1.59 -17.74
C TYR A 189 -11.10 -2.30 -17.90
N GLY A 190 -11.28 -3.45 -17.25
CA GLY A 190 -12.53 -4.22 -17.29
C GLY A 190 -12.97 -4.57 -18.71
N ASP A 191 -14.27 -4.40 -18.99
CA ASP A 191 -14.84 -4.78 -20.30
C ASP A 191 -14.22 -4.04 -21.49
N GLU A 192 -13.78 -2.79 -21.30
CA GLU A 192 -13.11 -2.02 -22.35
C GLU A 192 -11.74 -2.62 -22.68
N PHE A 193 -10.97 -2.98 -21.65
CA PHE A 193 -9.71 -3.71 -21.82
C PHE A 193 -9.93 -5.04 -22.52
N ASN A 194 -10.94 -5.82 -22.11
CA ASN A 194 -11.23 -7.13 -22.69
C ASN A 194 -11.50 -7.02 -24.19
N LYS A 195 -12.38 -6.08 -24.59
CA LYS A 195 -12.70 -5.83 -26.00
C LYS A 195 -11.48 -5.43 -26.81
N LEU A 196 -10.68 -4.48 -26.30
CA LEU A 196 -9.49 -4.00 -27.01
C LEU A 196 -8.42 -5.09 -27.15
N TYR A 197 -8.20 -5.86 -26.09
CA TYR A 197 -7.26 -6.97 -26.08
C TYR A 197 -7.66 -8.05 -27.09
N GLU A 198 -8.92 -8.49 -27.07
CA GLU A 198 -9.43 -9.51 -27.98
C GLU A 198 -9.48 -9.03 -29.45
N GLN A 199 -9.75 -7.73 -29.66
CA GLN A 199 -9.62 -7.13 -30.99
C GLN A 199 -8.17 -7.26 -31.51
N TYR A 200 -7.16 -6.94 -30.69
CA TYR A 200 -5.76 -7.11 -31.10
C TYR A 200 -5.36 -8.56 -31.33
N GLU A 201 -5.95 -9.50 -30.60
CA GLU A 201 -5.78 -10.93 -30.91
C GLU A 201 -6.35 -11.29 -32.29
N ALA A 202 -7.57 -10.85 -32.60
CA ALA A 202 -8.23 -11.10 -33.88
C ALA A 202 -7.48 -10.46 -35.07
N GLU A 203 -6.87 -9.31 -34.86
CA GLU A 203 -6.05 -8.59 -35.86
C GLU A 203 -4.62 -9.15 -35.99
N GLY A 204 -4.22 -10.12 -35.16
CA GLY A 204 -2.86 -10.67 -35.16
C GLY A 204 -1.80 -9.70 -34.64
N LYS A 205 -2.18 -8.70 -33.83
CA LYS A 205 -1.30 -7.65 -33.29
C LYS A 205 -0.53 -8.06 -32.03
N TYR A 206 -0.22 -9.34 -31.86
CA TYR A 206 0.59 -9.84 -30.73
C TYR A 206 2.03 -10.17 -31.15
N VAL A 207 2.88 -10.44 -30.15
CA VAL A 207 4.25 -10.94 -30.35
C VAL A 207 4.27 -12.46 -30.33
N SER A 208 3.57 -13.07 -29.38
CA SER A 208 3.39 -14.52 -29.30
C SER A 208 2.12 -14.87 -28.51
N GLN A 209 1.70 -16.13 -28.58
CA GLN A 209 0.62 -16.67 -27.75
C GLN A 209 1.13 -17.88 -26.99
N ILE A 210 0.71 -18.00 -25.74
CA ILE A 210 1.07 -19.08 -24.81
C ILE A 210 -0.19 -19.60 -24.14
N PRO A 211 -0.21 -20.82 -23.58
CA PRO A 211 -1.22 -21.16 -22.58
C PRO A 211 -1.13 -20.21 -21.38
N ALA A 212 -2.25 -19.64 -20.92
CA ALA A 212 -2.24 -18.69 -19.80
C ALA A 212 -1.62 -19.31 -18.53
N ARG A 213 -1.83 -20.62 -18.32
CA ARG A 213 -1.26 -21.38 -17.21
C ARG A 213 0.27 -21.40 -17.20
N THR A 214 0.93 -21.34 -18.37
CA THR A 214 2.39 -21.29 -18.43
C THR A 214 2.96 -20.03 -17.76
N LEU A 215 2.31 -18.88 -17.95
CA LEU A 215 2.70 -17.66 -17.24
C LEU A 215 2.36 -17.74 -15.75
N TRP A 216 1.19 -18.30 -15.41
CA TRP A 216 0.80 -18.50 -14.02
C TRP A 216 1.77 -19.39 -13.22
N GLU A 217 2.24 -20.48 -13.81
CA GLU A 217 3.26 -21.37 -13.24
C GLU A 217 4.58 -20.64 -13.01
N ALA A 218 4.99 -19.76 -13.93
CA ALA A 218 6.19 -18.95 -13.76
C ALA A 218 6.04 -17.92 -12.61
N ILE A 219 4.87 -17.28 -12.50
CA ILE A 219 4.56 -16.34 -11.41
C ILE A 219 4.64 -17.03 -10.06
N THR A 220 3.92 -18.14 -9.90
CA THR A 220 3.84 -18.88 -8.64
C THR A 220 5.18 -19.51 -8.25
N SER A 221 5.93 -20.06 -9.21
CA SER A 221 7.28 -20.59 -8.96
C SER A 221 8.23 -19.50 -8.46
N LEU A 222 8.16 -18.30 -9.04
CA LEU A 222 8.98 -17.17 -8.60
C LEU A 222 8.58 -16.67 -7.21
N GLN A 223 7.29 -16.66 -6.88
CA GLN A 223 6.81 -16.29 -5.54
C GLN A 223 7.33 -17.23 -4.47
N VAL A 224 7.38 -18.54 -4.77
CA VAL A 224 8.00 -19.52 -3.86
C VAL A 224 9.49 -19.26 -3.68
N GLU A 225 10.21 -18.89 -4.75
CA GLU A 225 11.66 -18.64 -4.68
C GLU A 225 12.01 -17.31 -3.99
N THR A 226 11.21 -16.27 -4.19
CA THR A 226 11.61 -14.88 -3.90
C THR A 226 10.61 -14.06 -3.09
N GLY A 227 9.39 -14.56 -2.87
CA GLY A 227 8.28 -13.78 -2.33
C GLY A 227 7.70 -12.73 -3.30
N MET A 228 8.15 -12.69 -4.56
CA MET A 228 7.76 -11.74 -5.61
C MET A 228 7.22 -12.48 -6.84
N PRO A 229 6.43 -11.84 -7.72
CA PRO A 229 6.00 -10.44 -7.66
C PRO A 229 4.83 -10.22 -6.70
N TYR A 230 4.63 -8.97 -6.31
CA TYR A 230 3.36 -8.53 -5.74
C TYR A 230 2.21 -8.74 -6.72
N MET A 231 1.01 -8.98 -6.19
CA MET A 231 -0.19 -9.27 -6.97
C MET A 231 -1.23 -8.20 -6.74
N LEU A 232 -1.56 -7.43 -7.77
CA LEU A 232 -2.59 -6.40 -7.69
C LEU A 232 -3.56 -6.55 -8.86
N TYR A 233 -4.85 -6.47 -8.57
CA TYR A 233 -5.91 -6.67 -9.56
C TYR A 233 -6.38 -5.34 -10.12
N LYS A 234 -5.88 -5.00 -11.32
CA LYS A 234 -6.10 -3.74 -12.04
C LYS A 234 -7.56 -3.34 -12.07
N ASP A 235 -8.44 -4.27 -12.43
CA ASP A 235 -9.85 -3.99 -12.65
C ASP A 235 -10.58 -3.75 -11.33
N ALA A 236 -10.22 -4.48 -10.28
CA ALA A 236 -10.75 -4.23 -8.94
C ALA A 236 -10.28 -2.88 -8.39
N CYS A 237 -9.01 -2.52 -8.59
CA CYS A 237 -8.46 -1.24 -8.20
C CYS A 237 -9.14 -0.06 -8.91
N ASN A 238 -9.35 -0.16 -10.22
CA ASN A 238 -9.98 0.91 -11.00
C ASN A 238 -11.48 1.03 -10.74
N ARG A 239 -12.23 -0.08 -10.74
CA ARG A 239 -13.70 -0.06 -10.50
C ARG A 239 -14.08 0.51 -9.13
N LYS A 240 -13.21 0.34 -8.13
CA LYS A 240 -13.50 0.63 -6.72
C LYS A 240 -12.62 1.75 -6.16
N SER A 241 -12.17 2.65 -7.03
CA SER A 241 -11.48 3.87 -6.63
C SER A 241 -12.40 5.06 -6.73
N ASN A 242 -12.37 5.95 -5.73
CA ASN A 242 -13.00 7.26 -5.83
C ASN A 242 -12.29 8.20 -6.82
N GLN A 243 -11.06 7.85 -7.24
CA GLN A 243 -10.30 8.59 -8.26
C GLN A 243 -10.55 8.08 -9.69
N GLN A 244 -11.50 7.17 -9.91
CA GLN A 244 -11.79 6.63 -11.25
C GLN A 244 -12.27 7.70 -12.25
N ASN A 245 -12.71 8.86 -11.76
CA ASN A 245 -13.06 10.02 -12.59
C ASN A 245 -11.85 10.71 -13.23
N LEU A 246 -10.63 10.43 -12.77
CA LEU A 246 -9.40 11.04 -13.29
C LEU A 246 -8.86 10.32 -14.53
N GLY A 247 -9.24 9.06 -14.71
CA GLY A 247 -8.70 8.16 -15.74
C GLY A 247 -8.30 6.82 -15.14
N VAL A 248 -7.53 6.05 -15.92
CA VAL A 248 -7.10 4.70 -15.51
C VAL A 248 -5.88 4.77 -14.60
N ILE A 249 -6.02 4.17 -13.42
CA ILE A 249 -4.94 3.96 -12.46
C ILE A 249 -4.07 2.81 -12.96
N LYS A 250 -2.76 3.08 -13.08
CA LYS A 250 -1.78 2.20 -13.74
C LYS A 250 -0.88 1.41 -12.79
N SER A 251 -0.86 1.74 -11.51
CA SER A 251 -0.02 1.04 -10.53
C SER A 251 -0.47 1.32 -9.11
N SER A 252 0.18 0.63 -8.17
CA SER A 252 0.21 1.02 -6.78
C SER A 252 1.61 1.56 -6.40
N ASN A 253 1.88 1.75 -5.12
CA ASN A 253 3.14 2.26 -4.57
C ASN A 253 4.12 1.12 -4.25
N LEU A 254 5.18 1.42 -3.51
CA LEU A 254 6.16 0.42 -3.06
C LEU A 254 5.54 -0.72 -2.23
N CYS A 255 4.52 -0.41 -1.42
CA CYS A 255 3.99 -1.31 -0.40
C CYS A 255 2.58 -1.85 -0.72
N THR A 256 2.06 -1.58 -1.91
CA THR A 256 0.82 -2.13 -2.50
C THR A 256 -0.50 -1.64 -1.89
N GLU A 257 -0.46 -0.75 -0.90
CA GLU A 257 -1.65 -0.25 -0.20
C GLU A 257 -2.28 0.99 -0.84
N ILE A 258 -1.50 1.73 -1.65
CA ILE A 258 -1.95 3.00 -2.24
C ILE A 258 -2.36 2.79 -3.69
N VAL A 259 -3.58 3.18 -4.04
CA VAL A 259 -4.12 3.09 -5.39
C VAL A 259 -4.54 4.50 -5.81
N GLU A 260 -3.57 5.25 -6.35
CA GLU A 260 -3.74 6.64 -6.75
C GLU A 260 -3.43 6.83 -8.24
N TYR A 261 -4.14 7.76 -8.87
CA TYR A 261 -3.94 8.14 -10.26
C TYR A 261 -2.54 8.76 -10.49
N THR A 262 -1.97 8.48 -11.65
CA THR A 262 -0.69 9.07 -12.10
C THR A 262 -0.80 9.47 -13.56
N ALA A 263 -0.11 10.55 -13.93
CA ALA A 263 -0.02 11.08 -15.28
C ALA A 263 1.41 11.57 -15.56
N PRO A 264 1.79 11.88 -16.81
CA PRO A 264 3.12 12.44 -17.10
C PRO A 264 3.46 13.69 -16.26
N ASP A 265 2.43 14.47 -15.92
CA ASP A 265 2.49 15.71 -15.14
C ASP A 265 1.99 15.56 -13.70
N GLU A 266 1.68 14.34 -13.24
CA GLU A 266 1.15 14.06 -11.90
C GLU A 266 1.85 12.86 -11.25
N ILE A 267 2.54 13.14 -10.15
CA ILE A 267 3.16 12.12 -9.30
C ILE A 267 2.30 11.98 -8.05
N ALA A 268 1.67 10.83 -7.84
CA ALA A 268 0.85 10.59 -6.66
C ALA A 268 1.72 10.46 -5.39
N VAL A 269 1.15 10.81 -4.23
CA VAL A 269 1.89 11.05 -2.98
C VAL A 269 1.14 10.49 -1.78
N CYS A 270 1.81 9.63 -1.01
CA CYS A 270 1.19 8.93 0.10
C CYS A 270 1.42 9.66 1.43
N ASN A 271 0.36 10.23 2.00
CA ASN A 271 0.36 10.92 3.31
C ASN A 271 -0.18 9.97 4.38
N LEU A 272 0.71 9.41 5.22
CA LEU A 272 0.42 8.20 5.99
C LEU A 272 0.47 8.40 7.51
N ALA A 273 -0.48 7.78 8.21
CA ALA A 273 -0.46 7.59 9.66
C ALA A 273 -1.16 6.28 10.03
N SER A 274 -0.87 5.74 11.22
CA SER A 274 -1.46 4.49 11.68
C SER A 274 -2.04 4.61 13.08
N ILE A 275 -3.25 4.10 13.27
CA ILE A 275 -3.96 4.05 14.56
C ILE A 275 -3.59 2.76 15.31
N ALA A 276 -3.28 2.87 16.61
CA ALA A 276 -2.94 1.73 17.46
C ALA A 276 -4.20 1.11 18.07
N LEU A 277 -4.75 0.09 17.41
CA LEU A 277 -6.06 -0.48 17.72
C LEU A 277 -6.16 -1.04 19.15
N ASN A 278 -5.05 -1.54 19.68
CA ASN A 278 -4.98 -2.10 21.03
C ASN A 278 -5.25 -1.08 22.14
N ARG A 279 -5.16 0.24 21.85
CA ARG A 279 -5.43 1.30 22.82
C ARG A 279 -6.92 1.53 23.09
N PHE A 280 -7.79 0.99 22.24
CA PHE A 280 -9.24 1.17 22.34
C PHE A 280 -9.93 0.00 23.07
N VAL A 281 -9.17 -0.99 23.55
CA VAL A 281 -9.69 -2.06 24.41
C VAL A 281 -9.80 -1.57 25.85
N LYS A 282 -11.02 -1.58 26.40
CA LYS A 282 -11.32 -1.17 27.78
C LYS A 282 -11.03 -2.31 28.78
N PRO A 283 -10.85 -2.00 30.08
CA PRO A 283 -10.63 -3.02 31.12
C PRO A 283 -11.75 -4.07 31.24
N ASP A 284 -12.97 -3.74 30.82
CA ASP A 284 -14.13 -4.63 30.80
C ASP A 284 -14.22 -5.50 29.53
N LEU A 285 -13.17 -5.49 28.70
CA LEU A 285 -13.09 -6.22 27.43
C LEU A 285 -14.12 -5.77 26.37
N THR A 286 -14.57 -4.51 26.46
CA THR A 286 -15.29 -3.85 25.38
C THR A 286 -14.36 -3.00 24.52
N PHE A 287 -14.78 -2.68 23.29
CA PHE A 287 -14.00 -1.87 22.35
C PHE A 287 -14.61 -0.46 22.23
N ASP A 288 -13.78 0.59 22.37
CA ASP A 288 -14.21 1.99 22.34
C ASP A 288 -14.30 2.55 20.91
N PHE A 289 -15.44 2.33 20.25
CA PHE A 289 -15.67 2.83 18.89
C PHE A 289 -15.80 4.36 18.83
N ASP A 290 -16.35 5.01 19.86
CA ASP A 290 -16.47 6.47 19.89
C ASP A 290 -15.09 7.13 19.94
N LYS A 291 -14.19 6.62 20.81
CA LYS A 291 -12.83 7.11 20.88
C LYS A 291 -12.04 6.80 19.60
N LEU A 292 -12.27 5.65 18.97
CA LEU A 292 -11.65 5.32 17.68
C LEU A 292 -12.09 6.30 16.58
N LYS A 293 -13.38 6.65 16.53
CA LYS A 293 -13.90 7.65 15.60
C LYS A 293 -13.26 9.01 15.84
N GLU A 294 -13.18 9.46 17.10
CA GLU A 294 -12.52 10.73 17.48
C GLU A 294 -11.07 10.77 16.98
N VAL A 295 -10.28 9.73 17.28
CA VAL A 295 -8.88 9.65 16.85
C VAL A 295 -8.77 9.62 15.32
N ALA A 296 -9.65 8.89 14.62
CA ALA A 296 -9.66 8.87 13.16
C ALA A 296 -9.91 10.26 12.56
N LYS A 297 -10.77 11.09 13.18
CA LYS A 297 -10.99 12.48 12.76
C LYS A 297 -9.75 13.34 12.95
N THR A 298 -9.07 13.24 14.10
CA THR A 298 -7.85 13.98 14.37
C THR A 298 -6.73 13.58 13.40
N VAL A 299 -6.58 12.28 13.14
CA VAL A 299 -5.60 11.78 12.15
C VAL A 299 -5.91 12.31 10.75
N ALA A 300 -7.16 12.25 10.30
CA ALA A 300 -7.57 12.78 8.99
C ALA A 300 -7.25 14.28 8.86
N THR A 301 -7.56 15.05 9.91
CA THR A 301 -7.26 16.49 9.97
C THR A 301 -5.76 16.77 9.91
N ASN A 302 -4.96 16.00 10.65
CA ASN A 302 -3.51 16.13 10.66
C ASN A 302 -2.90 15.82 9.29
N LEU A 303 -3.33 14.73 8.65
CA LEU A 303 -2.85 14.35 7.33
C LEU A 303 -3.26 15.39 6.27
N ASN A 304 -4.46 15.98 6.39
CA ASN A 304 -4.86 17.07 5.50
C ASN A 304 -3.98 18.32 5.66
N LYS A 305 -3.59 18.68 6.90
CA LYS A 305 -2.62 19.78 7.15
C LYS A 305 -1.24 19.46 6.57
N ILE A 306 -0.78 18.19 6.68
CA ILE A 306 0.50 17.73 6.13
C ILE A 306 0.61 18.01 4.63
N ILE A 307 -0.48 17.83 3.85
CA ILE A 307 -0.48 18.11 2.41
C ILE A 307 -0.01 19.53 2.10
N ASP A 308 -0.42 20.51 2.89
CA ASP A 308 -0.14 21.92 2.62
C ASP A 308 1.26 22.34 3.07
N ILE A 309 1.79 21.74 4.14
CA ILE A 309 3.11 22.09 4.70
C ILE A 309 4.26 21.24 4.14
N ASN A 310 3.96 20.14 3.46
CA ASN A 310 4.96 19.21 2.96
C ASN A 310 5.91 19.86 1.94
N TYR A 311 7.20 19.60 2.09
CA TYR A 311 8.18 19.90 1.06
C TYR A 311 8.18 18.81 -0.02
N TYR A 312 7.70 19.16 -1.21
CA TYR A 312 7.68 18.26 -2.35
C TYR A 312 9.01 18.31 -3.11
N PRO A 313 9.66 17.16 -3.40
CA PRO A 313 10.91 17.15 -4.16
C PRO A 313 10.71 17.51 -5.63
N LEU A 314 9.48 17.37 -6.15
CA LEU A 314 9.10 17.60 -7.54
C LEU A 314 7.77 18.38 -7.63
N PRO A 315 7.61 19.28 -8.62
CA PRO A 315 6.37 20.06 -8.78
C PRO A 315 5.16 19.21 -9.14
N GLU A 316 5.31 18.13 -9.92
CA GLU A 316 4.24 17.19 -10.28
C GLU A 316 3.65 16.48 -9.06
N ALA A 317 4.49 16.24 -8.04
CA ALA A 317 4.06 15.68 -6.77
C ALA A 317 3.21 16.66 -5.97
N LYS A 318 3.61 17.94 -5.94
CA LYS A 318 2.82 19.01 -5.32
C LYS A 318 1.49 19.20 -6.05
N LYS A 319 1.51 19.18 -7.39
CA LYS A 319 0.33 19.30 -8.24
C LYS A 319 -0.69 18.22 -7.89
N SER A 320 -0.32 16.95 -8.01
CA SER A 320 -1.20 15.81 -7.69
C SER A 320 -1.81 15.93 -6.29
N ASN A 321 -0.95 16.12 -5.26
CA ASN A 321 -1.41 16.10 -3.88
C ASN A 321 -2.32 17.29 -3.55
N THR A 322 -2.10 18.45 -4.18
CA THR A 322 -2.97 19.62 -3.99
C THR A 322 -4.33 19.44 -4.67
N ARG A 323 -4.36 18.83 -5.87
CA ARG A 323 -5.58 18.63 -6.67
C ARG A 323 -6.53 17.58 -6.11
N HIS A 324 -5.96 16.48 -5.61
CA HIS A 324 -6.75 15.30 -5.19
C HIS A 324 -6.76 15.10 -3.68
N ARG A 325 -5.78 15.66 -2.97
CA ARG A 325 -5.64 15.62 -1.51
C ARG A 325 -5.81 14.24 -0.86
N PRO A 326 -5.26 13.14 -1.42
CA PRO A 326 -5.41 11.80 -0.83
C PRO A 326 -4.65 11.70 0.50
N ILE A 327 -5.22 10.94 1.43
CA ILE A 327 -4.57 10.55 2.68
C ILE A 327 -4.70 9.03 2.88
N GLY A 328 -3.77 8.44 3.63
CA GLY A 328 -3.75 7.01 3.92
C GLY A 328 -3.72 6.75 5.42
N ILE A 329 -4.89 6.57 6.02
CA ILE A 329 -5.05 6.12 7.41
C ILE A 329 -4.97 4.60 7.42
N GLY A 330 -4.01 4.07 8.16
CA GLY A 330 -3.86 2.67 8.42
C GLY A 330 -4.03 2.34 9.89
N VAL A 331 -3.70 1.09 10.23
CA VAL A 331 -3.80 0.57 11.60
C VAL A 331 -2.54 -0.20 11.94
N GLN A 332 -2.37 -0.48 13.23
CA GLN A 332 -1.40 -1.43 13.77
C GLN A 332 -1.99 -2.07 15.03
N GLY A 333 -1.44 -3.22 15.43
CA GLY A 333 -1.88 -3.93 16.63
C GLY A 333 -3.26 -4.56 16.52
N LEU A 334 -3.69 -4.99 15.32
CA LEU A 334 -4.94 -5.73 15.16
C LEU A 334 -4.89 -7.06 15.93
N ALA A 335 -3.79 -7.81 15.81
CA ALA A 335 -3.61 -9.05 16.57
C ALA A 335 -3.54 -8.81 18.08
N ASP A 336 -2.86 -7.75 18.54
CA ASP A 336 -2.86 -7.36 19.96
C ASP A 336 -4.28 -7.08 20.45
N THR A 337 -5.09 -6.40 19.64
CA THR A 337 -6.49 -6.09 19.96
C THR A 337 -7.29 -7.37 20.18
N PHE A 338 -7.17 -8.33 19.27
CA PHE A 338 -7.84 -9.62 19.40
C PHE A 338 -7.36 -10.42 20.61
N MET A 339 -6.04 -10.43 20.90
CA MET A 339 -5.51 -11.06 22.11
C MET A 339 -6.03 -10.42 23.40
N LEU A 340 -6.09 -9.09 23.46
CA LEU A 340 -6.62 -8.36 24.61
C LEU A 340 -8.11 -8.63 24.80
N MET A 341 -8.88 -8.68 23.71
CA MET A 341 -10.31 -8.98 23.69
C MET A 341 -10.64 -10.47 23.87
N ARG A 342 -9.63 -11.34 23.97
CA ARG A 342 -9.77 -12.80 24.09
C ARG A 342 -10.50 -13.44 22.91
N MET A 343 -10.20 -12.96 21.70
CA MET A 343 -10.78 -13.45 20.46
C MET A 343 -9.70 -14.13 19.61
N PRO A 344 -9.86 -15.41 19.25
CA PRO A 344 -9.05 -16.05 18.21
C PRO A 344 -9.13 -15.25 16.90
N PHE A 345 -8.00 -15.10 16.21
CA PHE A 345 -7.91 -14.27 15.01
C PHE A 345 -8.90 -14.70 13.91
N ASP A 346 -9.11 -16.01 13.75
CA ASP A 346 -10.04 -16.63 12.79
C ASP A 346 -11.47 -16.82 13.34
N GLY A 347 -11.74 -16.36 14.56
CA GLY A 347 -13.03 -16.46 15.22
C GLY A 347 -14.09 -15.50 14.66
N LEU A 348 -15.37 -15.89 14.75
CA LEU A 348 -16.49 -15.05 14.29
C LEU A 348 -16.57 -13.70 15.00
N GLN A 349 -16.20 -13.65 16.28
CA GLN A 349 -16.15 -12.41 17.06
C GLN A 349 -15.07 -11.46 16.54
N ALA A 350 -13.86 -11.96 16.27
CA ALA A 350 -12.77 -11.18 15.67
C ALA A 350 -13.15 -10.67 14.27
N LYS A 351 -13.81 -11.50 13.46
CA LYS A 351 -14.36 -11.08 12.15
C LYS A 351 -15.34 -9.93 12.26
N ASN A 352 -16.28 -9.98 13.21
CA ASN A 352 -17.26 -8.90 13.41
C ASN A 352 -16.59 -7.62 13.92
N LEU A 353 -15.66 -7.75 14.89
CA LEU A 353 -14.91 -6.61 15.40
C LEU A 353 -14.04 -5.96 14.30
N ASN A 354 -13.42 -6.76 13.44
CA ASN A 354 -12.69 -6.28 12.26
C ASN A 354 -13.57 -5.36 11.39
N ILE A 355 -14.78 -5.83 11.03
CA ILE A 355 -15.73 -5.03 10.23
C ILE A 355 -16.03 -3.70 10.93
N GLN A 356 -16.39 -3.76 12.22
CA GLN A 356 -16.77 -2.57 12.99
C GLN A 356 -15.62 -1.56 13.17
N ILE A 357 -14.38 -2.04 13.36
CA ILE A 357 -13.18 -1.19 13.44
C ILE A 357 -13.01 -0.39 12.15
N PHE A 358 -13.02 -1.05 11.00
CA PHE A 358 -12.79 -0.38 9.72
C PHE A 358 -13.98 0.49 9.28
N GLU A 359 -15.21 0.10 9.60
CA GLU A 359 -16.39 0.97 9.45
C GLU A 359 -16.22 2.26 10.25
N THR A 360 -15.77 2.15 11.51
CA THR A 360 -15.58 3.30 12.40
C THR A 360 -14.50 4.26 11.90
N ILE A 361 -13.36 3.73 11.46
CA ILE A 361 -12.26 4.56 10.93
C ILE A 361 -12.71 5.26 9.64
N TYR A 362 -13.39 4.53 8.73
CA TYR A 362 -13.88 5.12 7.49
C TYR A 362 -14.93 6.21 7.74
N TYR A 363 -15.88 5.94 8.66
CA TYR A 363 -16.90 6.91 9.05
C TYR A 363 -16.28 8.17 9.64
N GLY A 364 -15.36 8.03 10.61
CA GLY A 364 -14.68 9.15 11.25
C GLY A 364 -13.86 9.97 10.24
N ALA A 365 -13.10 9.31 9.37
CA ALA A 365 -12.30 9.98 8.36
C ALA A 365 -13.16 10.76 7.33
N LEU A 366 -14.28 10.18 6.87
CA LEU A 366 -15.23 10.86 5.99
C LEU A 366 -15.90 12.05 6.68
N GLU A 367 -16.31 11.89 7.95
CA GLU A 367 -16.93 12.98 8.72
C GLU A 367 -15.96 14.16 8.87
N ALA A 368 -14.70 13.92 9.24
CA ALA A 368 -13.68 14.96 9.30
C ALA A 368 -13.42 15.60 7.92
N SER A 369 -13.31 14.79 6.86
CA SER A 369 -13.08 15.32 5.51
C SER A 369 -14.25 16.18 5.02
N CYS A 370 -15.49 15.83 5.39
CA CYS A 370 -16.69 16.62 5.11
C CYS A 370 -16.74 17.91 5.93
N GLU A 371 -16.36 17.85 7.22
CA GLU A 371 -16.25 19.04 8.09
C GLU A 371 -15.21 20.04 7.58
N ILE A 372 -14.09 19.56 7.05
CA ILE A 372 -13.08 20.43 6.42
C ILE A 372 -13.62 20.99 5.10
N ALA A 373 -14.31 20.18 4.28
CA ALA A 373 -14.91 20.67 3.04
C ALA A 373 -15.99 21.74 3.28
N ALA A 374 -16.75 21.65 4.36
CA ALA A 374 -17.70 22.68 4.75
C ALA A 374 -17.05 24.04 5.05
N LYS A 375 -15.76 24.06 5.42
CA LYS A 375 -14.98 25.27 5.70
C LYS A 375 -14.17 25.75 4.49
N ASP A 376 -13.46 24.82 3.84
CA ASP A 376 -12.42 25.11 2.85
C ASP A 376 -12.83 24.75 1.41
N GLY A 377 -14.04 24.23 1.23
CA GLY A 377 -14.54 23.63 -0.01
C GLY A 377 -14.01 22.20 -0.24
N PRO A 378 -14.64 21.44 -1.14
CA PRO A 378 -14.14 20.11 -1.53
C PRO A 378 -12.76 20.19 -2.22
N TYR A 379 -12.11 19.05 -2.42
CA TYR A 379 -10.90 19.01 -3.26
C TYR A 379 -11.23 19.33 -4.73
N GLU A 380 -10.24 19.81 -5.49
CA GLU A 380 -10.41 20.39 -6.83
C GLU A 380 -11.14 19.45 -7.82
N THR A 381 -10.91 18.16 -7.70
CA THR A 381 -11.41 17.12 -8.61
C THR A 381 -12.53 16.27 -8.02
N TYR A 382 -13.27 16.83 -7.06
CA TYR A 382 -14.38 16.17 -6.38
C TYR A 382 -15.58 15.93 -7.30
N GLU A 383 -15.95 16.94 -8.08
CA GLU A 383 -17.09 16.84 -9.00
C GLU A 383 -16.88 15.74 -10.03
N GLY A 384 -17.88 14.86 -10.18
CA GLY A 384 -17.82 13.69 -11.05
C GLY A 384 -17.19 12.45 -10.41
N SER A 385 -16.60 12.55 -9.20
CA SER A 385 -16.17 11.39 -8.43
C SER A 385 -17.36 10.56 -7.93
N PRO A 386 -17.20 9.25 -7.67
CA PRO A 386 -18.26 8.45 -7.05
C PRO A 386 -18.82 9.03 -5.75
N VAL A 387 -17.97 9.58 -4.86
CA VAL A 387 -18.44 10.19 -3.60
C VAL A 387 -19.34 11.39 -3.88
N SER A 388 -19.07 12.18 -4.93
CA SER A 388 -19.97 13.28 -5.35
C SER A 388 -21.36 12.82 -5.80
N GLN A 389 -21.49 11.53 -6.17
CA GLN A 389 -22.75 10.89 -6.55
C GLN A 389 -23.37 10.10 -5.38
N GLY A 390 -22.84 10.24 -4.17
CA GLY A 390 -23.33 9.52 -2.99
C GLY A 390 -22.90 8.04 -2.92
N ILE A 391 -21.93 7.63 -3.74
CA ILE A 391 -21.38 6.27 -3.78
C ILE A 391 -20.12 6.23 -2.92
N LEU A 392 -20.20 5.55 -1.78
CA LEU A 392 -19.07 5.31 -0.88
C LEU A 392 -18.43 3.95 -1.16
N GLN A 393 -17.31 3.66 -0.49
CA GLN A 393 -16.52 2.47 -0.80
C GLN A 393 -17.32 1.17 -0.67
N TYR A 394 -18.11 0.99 0.39
CA TYR A 394 -18.91 -0.23 0.57
C TYR A 394 -19.97 -0.43 -0.52
N ASP A 395 -20.48 0.65 -1.12
CA ASP A 395 -21.43 0.59 -2.25
C ASP A 395 -20.75 -0.04 -3.47
N MET A 396 -19.49 0.31 -3.74
CA MET A 396 -18.68 -0.26 -4.83
C MET A 396 -18.36 -1.75 -4.65
N TRP A 397 -18.50 -2.26 -3.43
CA TRP A 397 -18.37 -3.69 -3.10
C TRP A 397 -19.72 -4.40 -2.97
N ASN A 398 -20.84 -3.70 -3.15
CA ASN A 398 -22.19 -4.19 -2.89
C ASN A 398 -22.38 -4.73 -1.46
N VAL A 399 -21.78 -4.03 -0.48
CA VAL A 399 -21.85 -4.38 0.95
C VAL A 399 -22.76 -3.40 1.66
N THR A 400 -23.66 -3.91 2.50
CA THR A 400 -24.41 -3.11 3.47
C THR A 400 -23.62 -3.07 4.79
N PRO A 401 -23.23 -1.88 5.30
CA PRO A 401 -22.53 -1.75 6.57
C PRO A 401 -23.38 -2.24 7.76
N THR A 402 -22.75 -2.43 8.92
CA THR A 402 -23.48 -2.64 10.17
C THR A 402 -24.23 -1.37 10.61
N ASN A 403 -25.15 -1.53 11.56
CA ASN A 403 -25.92 -0.43 12.14
C ASN A 403 -25.13 0.38 13.20
N LEU A 404 -23.81 0.22 13.29
CA LEU A 404 -22.99 0.92 14.30
C LEU A 404 -22.94 2.43 14.09
N TRP A 405 -22.99 2.89 12.83
CA TRP A 405 -22.94 4.30 12.46
C TRP A 405 -24.05 4.67 11.47
N ASP A 406 -24.52 5.93 11.54
CA ASP A 406 -25.57 6.44 10.66
C ASP A 406 -25.00 6.93 9.32
N TRP A 407 -24.83 6.00 8.40
CA TRP A 407 -24.33 6.29 7.06
C TRP A 407 -25.25 7.17 6.22
N ALA A 408 -26.56 7.16 6.48
CA ALA A 408 -27.52 7.99 5.76
C ALA A 408 -27.31 9.46 6.13
N ALA A 409 -27.24 9.77 7.42
CA ALA A 409 -26.95 11.11 7.90
C ALA A 409 -25.58 11.62 7.41
N LEU A 410 -24.56 10.75 7.34
CA LEU A 410 -23.26 11.13 6.77
C LEU A 410 -23.34 11.41 5.27
N LYS A 411 -24.04 10.58 4.49
CA LYS A 411 -24.26 10.80 3.05
C LYS A 411 -24.99 12.12 2.78
N GLU A 412 -25.96 12.51 3.61
CA GLU A 412 -26.63 13.81 3.51
C GLU A 412 -25.67 14.99 3.73
N LYS A 413 -24.80 14.90 4.73
CA LYS A 413 -23.75 15.92 4.97
C LYS A 413 -22.79 16.01 3.79
N ILE A 414 -22.33 14.87 3.27
CA ILE A 414 -21.44 14.80 2.10
C ILE A 414 -22.13 15.37 0.86
N ALA A 415 -23.40 15.06 0.61
CA ALA A 415 -24.15 15.62 -0.51
C ALA A 415 -24.25 17.15 -0.43
N LYS A 416 -24.30 17.71 0.79
CA LYS A 416 -24.39 19.16 1.00
C LYS A 416 -23.04 19.87 0.91
N HIS A 417 -21.96 19.27 1.41
CA HIS A 417 -20.68 19.97 1.63
C HIS A 417 -19.51 19.41 0.82
N GLY A 418 -19.66 18.22 0.25
CA GLY A 418 -18.57 17.45 -0.33
C GLY A 418 -17.61 16.89 0.71
N VAL A 419 -16.42 16.48 0.25
CA VAL A 419 -15.31 16.03 1.10
C VAL A 419 -14.00 16.67 0.65
N ARG A 420 -13.06 16.85 1.57
CA ARG A 420 -11.78 17.53 1.32
C ARG A 420 -10.70 16.61 0.74
N ASN A 421 -10.86 15.29 0.85
CA ASN A 421 -9.84 14.31 0.49
C ASN A 421 -10.45 13.25 -0.44
N SER A 422 -9.78 12.96 -1.56
CA SER A 422 -10.27 11.96 -2.53
C SER A 422 -10.22 10.53 -2.00
N LEU A 423 -9.22 10.20 -1.18
CA LEU A 423 -9.00 8.89 -0.57
C LEU A 423 -8.60 9.08 0.90
N LEU A 424 -8.92 8.09 1.74
CA LEU A 424 -8.83 8.24 3.21
C LEU A 424 -8.08 7.10 3.91
N LEU A 425 -8.31 5.85 3.51
CA LEU A 425 -7.81 4.66 4.21
C LEU A 425 -6.87 3.87 3.31
N ALA A 426 -5.73 3.47 3.87
CA ALA A 426 -4.76 2.61 3.21
C ALA A 426 -3.88 1.93 4.27
N PRO A 427 -4.31 0.77 4.82
CA PRO A 427 -3.53 0.04 5.81
C PRO A 427 -2.15 -0.36 5.27
N MET A 428 -1.10 0.32 5.75
CA MET A 428 0.27 0.13 5.31
C MET A 428 1.03 -0.89 6.17
N PRO A 429 2.19 -1.38 5.71
CA PRO A 429 3.17 -2.00 6.58
C PRO A 429 3.65 -1.01 7.65
N THR A 430 3.59 -1.41 8.92
CA THR A 430 3.96 -0.55 10.05
C THR A 430 5.24 -1.02 10.73
N ALA A 431 6.17 -1.62 9.98
CA ALA A 431 7.34 -2.33 10.52
C ALA A 431 8.18 -1.53 11.55
N SER A 432 8.39 -0.23 11.30
CA SER A 432 9.12 0.62 12.25
C SER A 432 8.23 1.18 13.35
N THR A 433 7.04 1.68 13.00
CA THR A 433 6.15 2.39 13.93
C THR A 433 5.47 1.45 14.93
N ALA A 434 5.06 0.25 14.50
CA ALA A 434 4.51 -0.77 15.39
C ALA A 434 5.53 -1.25 16.41
N GLN A 435 6.79 -1.40 16.01
CA GLN A 435 7.85 -1.70 16.95
C GLN A 435 8.03 -0.58 18.00
N ILE A 436 8.02 0.69 17.59
CA ILE A 436 8.16 1.83 18.51
C ILE A 436 7.02 1.83 19.54
N LEU A 437 5.79 1.52 19.12
CA LEU A 437 4.64 1.46 20.02
C LEU A 437 4.52 0.15 20.80
N GLY A 438 5.22 -0.91 20.38
CA GLY A 438 5.21 -2.24 21.00
C GLY A 438 4.05 -3.13 20.54
N ASN A 439 3.55 -2.92 19.32
CA ASN A 439 2.41 -3.61 18.73
C ASN A 439 2.84 -4.57 17.61
N ASN A 440 1.99 -5.52 17.27
CA ASN A 440 2.08 -6.30 16.05
C ASN A 440 1.84 -5.43 14.82
N GLU A 441 2.42 -5.83 13.69
CA GLU A 441 2.40 -5.03 12.47
C GLU A 441 1.03 -5.02 11.80
N SER A 442 0.59 -3.84 11.37
CA SER A 442 -0.57 -3.63 10.50
C SER A 442 -1.82 -4.43 10.92
N THR A 443 -2.40 -5.15 9.97
CA THR A 443 -3.53 -6.07 10.12
C THR A 443 -3.10 -7.53 10.24
N GLU A 444 -1.81 -7.78 10.40
CA GLU A 444 -1.24 -9.13 10.37
C GLU A 444 -1.59 -9.91 11.65
N PRO A 445 -1.76 -11.24 11.56
CA PRO A 445 -1.74 -12.10 12.74
C PRO A 445 -0.34 -12.11 13.39
N TYR A 446 -0.23 -12.65 14.60
CA TYR A 446 1.10 -12.91 15.18
C TYR A 446 1.84 -13.94 14.35
N THR A 447 2.98 -13.56 13.80
CA THR A 447 3.84 -14.47 13.02
C THR A 447 4.49 -15.53 13.89
N SER A 448 4.84 -15.18 15.13
CA SER A 448 5.46 -16.09 16.10
C SER A 448 5.30 -15.56 17.52
N ASN A 449 5.16 -16.46 18.51
CA ASN A 449 5.17 -16.05 19.92
C ASN A 449 6.57 -15.77 20.46
N ILE A 450 7.61 -16.31 19.83
CA ILE A 450 9.00 -16.01 20.17
C ILE A 450 9.82 -15.99 18.88
N TYR A 451 10.45 -14.86 18.58
CA TYR A 451 11.36 -14.75 17.44
C TYR A 451 12.63 -13.99 17.82
N THR A 452 13.75 -14.37 17.19
CA THR A 452 15.01 -13.66 17.34
C THR A 452 15.08 -12.54 16.33
N ARG A 453 15.22 -11.31 16.81
CA ARG A 453 15.39 -10.13 15.99
C ARG A 453 16.85 -9.74 15.93
N ARG A 454 17.38 -9.64 14.71
CA ARG A 454 18.71 -9.09 14.43
C ARG A 454 18.60 -7.59 14.19
N VAL A 455 19.36 -6.81 14.94
CA VAL A 455 19.58 -5.37 14.71
C VAL A 455 21.08 -5.11 14.65
N LEU A 456 21.48 -3.91 14.21
CA LEU A 456 22.91 -3.54 14.14
C LEU A 456 23.66 -3.69 15.47
N SER A 457 22.94 -3.61 16.61
CA SER A 457 23.50 -3.77 17.96
C SER A 457 23.50 -5.21 18.51
N GLY A 458 23.00 -6.20 17.77
CA GLY A 458 23.00 -7.61 18.18
C GLY A 458 21.71 -8.37 17.91
N GLU A 459 21.60 -9.56 18.50
CA GLU A 459 20.40 -10.41 18.41
C GLU A 459 19.59 -10.33 19.71
N PHE A 460 18.31 -9.99 19.61
CA PHE A 460 17.40 -9.88 20.74
C PHE A 460 16.23 -10.84 20.57
N LEU A 461 15.92 -11.60 21.62
CA LEU A 461 14.73 -12.44 21.65
C LEU A 461 13.50 -11.56 21.93
N VAL A 462 12.57 -11.51 20.98
CA VAL A 462 11.28 -10.84 21.14
C VAL A 462 10.24 -11.90 21.52
N VAL A 463 9.55 -11.69 22.62
CA VAL A 463 8.49 -12.59 23.13
C VAL A 463 7.16 -11.86 23.02
N ASN A 464 6.12 -12.58 22.58
CA ASN A 464 4.75 -12.10 22.65
C ASN A 464 4.40 -11.80 24.12
N HIS A 465 4.29 -10.52 24.43
CA HIS A 465 4.12 -10.04 25.79
C HIS A 465 2.74 -10.38 26.37
N HIS A 466 1.71 -10.53 25.54
CA HIS A 466 0.38 -10.98 25.97
C HIS A 466 0.44 -12.44 26.45
N LEU A 467 0.99 -13.32 25.61
CA LEU A 467 1.17 -14.73 25.97
C LEU A 467 2.02 -14.88 27.24
N LEU A 468 3.14 -14.14 27.33
CA LEU A 468 4.00 -14.15 28.51
C LEU A 468 3.23 -13.78 29.78
N LYS A 469 2.41 -12.73 29.71
CA LYS A 469 1.57 -12.27 30.82
C LYS A 469 0.55 -13.33 31.23
N ASP A 470 -0.09 -13.99 30.26
CA ASP A 470 -1.07 -15.04 30.53
C ASP A 470 -0.46 -16.30 31.12
N LEU A 471 0.66 -16.77 30.57
CA LEU A 471 1.40 -17.92 31.11
C LEU A 471 1.90 -17.62 32.53
N THR A 472 2.38 -16.40 32.78
CA THR A 472 2.83 -15.98 34.13
C THR A 472 1.65 -15.95 35.11
N LYS A 473 0.52 -15.36 34.72
CA LYS A 473 -0.69 -15.29 35.56
C LYS A 473 -1.23 -16.68 35.93
N ARG A 474 -1.08 -17.66 35.03
CA ARG A 474 -1.49 -19.06 35.25
C ARG A 474 -0.40 -19.91 35.94
N GLY A 475 0.75 -19.33 36.32
CA GLY A 475 1.85 -20.07 36.93
C GLY A 475 2.54 -21.07 35.99
N LEU A 476 2.36 -20.93 34.68
CA LEU A 476 2.89 -21.82 33.64
C LEU A 476 4.25 -21.35 33.08
N TRP A 477 4.64 -20.10 33.32
CA TRP A 477 5.87 -19.55 32.79
C TRP A 477 7.10 -19.99 33.60
N ASN A 478 8.03 -20.67 32.94
CA ASN A 478 9.35 -21.03 33.46
C ASN A 478 10.37 -21.22 32.32
N SER A 479 11.63 -21.51 32.65
CA SER A 479 12.69 -21.72 31.65
C SER A 479 12.40 -22.90 30.71
N VAL A 480 11.73 -23.95 31.20
CA VAL A 480 11.32 -25.11 30.39
C VAL A 480 10.27 -24.71 29.36
N MET A 481 9.25 -23.96 29.76
CA MET A 481 8.20 -23.43 28.86
C MET A 481 8.81 -22.57 27.76
N LYS A 482 9.70 -21.64 28.11
CA LYS A 482 10.43 -20.82 27.13
C LYS A 482 11.17 -21.69 26.10
N ASN A 483 11.92 -22.69 26.56
CA ASN A 483 12.67 -23.58 25.68
C ASN A 483 11.76 -24.45 24.80
N GLN A 484 10.59 -24.88 25.31
CA GLN A 484 9.59 -25.60 24.53
C GLN A 484 9.01 -24.73 23.41
N ILE A 485 8.69 -23.46 23.69
CA ILE A 485 8.19 -22.54 22.65
C ILE A 485 9.25 -22.32 21.57
N ILE A 486 10.52 -22.12 21.96
CA ILE A 486 11.64 -22.00 21.01
C ILE A 486 11.82 -23.28 20.18
N ALA A 487 11.76 -24.46 20.81
CA ALA A 487 11.87 -25.75 20.12
C ALA A 487 10.70 -26.01 19.15
N ASN A 488 9.56 -25.37 19.38
CA ASN A 488 8.40 -25.40 18.48
C ASN A 488 8.35 -24.18 17.54
N TYR A 489 9.49 -23.52 17.30
CA TYR A 489 9.62 -22.37 16.40
C TYR A 489 8.63 -21.23 16.69
N GLY A 490 8.31 -21.02 17.98
CA GLY A 490 7.36 -20.01 18.43
C GLY A 490 5.91 -20.47 18.51
N SER A 491 5.60 -21.72 18.15
CA SER A 491 4.27 -22.30 18.32
C SER A 491 4.04 -22.82 19.74
N ILE A 492 2.80 -22.70 20.22
CA ILE A 492 2.35 -23.22 21.51
C ILE A 492 1.38 -24.42 21.40
N GLN A 493 0.96 -24.78 20.18
CA GLN A 493 -0.08 -25.78 19.93
C GLN A 493 0.28 -27.16 20.52
N ASN A 494 1.54 -27.56 20.33
CA ASN A 494 2.03 -28.88 20.70
C ASN A 494 2.57 -28.95 22.15
N ILE A 495 2.39 -27.90 22.96
CA ILE A 495 2.83 -27.89 24.35
C ILE A 495 1.69 -28.42 25.23
N PRO A 496 1.80 -29.62 25.85
CA PRO A 496 0.67 -30.26 26.53
C PRO A 496 0.15 -29.46 27.74
N ASN A 497 1.02 -28.72 28.41
CA ASN A 497 0.69 -27.99 29.63
C ASN A 497 0.05 -26.62 29.38
N ILE A 498 -0.11 -26.19 28.12
CA ILE A 498 -0.82 -24.96 27.77
C ILE A 498 -2.29 -25.30 27.53
N PRO A 499 -3.23 -24.67 28.26
CA PRO A 499 -4.67 -24.83 28.04
C PRO A 499 -5.11 -24.46 26.61
N ASP A 500 -6.13 -25.16 26.10
CA ASP A 500 -6.60 -24.99 24.72
C ASP A 500 -7.16 -23.59 24.43
N ASP A 501 -7.72 -22.92 25.44
CA ASP A 501 -8.19 -21.54 25.31
C ASP A 501 -7.04 -20.56 25.01
N LEU A 502 -5.83 -20.79 25.54
CA LEU A 502 -4.64 -19.99 25.19
C LEU A 502 -4.03 -20.39 23.85
N LYS A 503 -4.19 -21.65 23.43
CA LYS A 503 -3.72 -22.10 22.13
C LYS A 503 -4.56 -21.50 20.99
N GLN A 504 -5.85 -21.27 21.22
CA GLN A 504 -6.72 -20.68 20.21
C GLN A 504 -6.48 -19.18 20.00
N LEU A 505 -5.96 -18.45 21.00
CA LEU A 505 -5.58 -17.04 20.91
C LEU A 505 -4.24 -16.87 20.17
#